data_AF-A0A918P1P6-F1
#
_entry.id   AF-A0A918P1P6-F1
#
_cell.length_a   1.000
_cell.length_b   1.000
_cell.length_c   1.000
_cell.angle_alpha   90.00
_cell.angle_beta   90.00
_cell.angle_gamma   90.00
#
_symmetry.space_group_name_H-M   'P 1'
#
loop_
_entity.id
_entity.type
_entity.pdbx_description
1 polymer ?
#
loop_
_entity_poly.entity_id
_entity_poly.type
_entity_poly.pdbx_seq_one_letter_code
_entity_poly.pdbx_strand_id
1 'polypeptide(L)'
;MPKMLSACPARDAAEEKRIRKLAGARHAPADWILRSKIIALSWDGLRVPAIADRLRCREKTVRKWLRRFNAEGVDGLGDRPGCGRKRRITEAGRSRIIELVRGDPPGRLVREPWGDLAAEDETAPGEWTLDTLTAAARRQGIDVHRSQVRRILQAEGCGGVVPGPGPAAAIRTSPPKDDRHRPLHRPAARHEGDLRR
;
A
#
# COMPACT_ATOMS: atom_id res chain seq x y z
N MET A 1 7.80 42.44 -11.72
CA MET A 1 9.08 42.02 -11.13
C MET A 1 9.03 40.53 -10.83
N PRO A 2 9.87 39.68 -11.44
CA PRO A 2 9.86 38.25 -11.14
C PRO A 2 10.22 38.04 -9.65
N LYS A 3 9.39 37.27 -8.94
CA LYS A 3 9.56 36.97 -7.52
C LYS A 3 10.88 36.22 -7.32
N MET A 4 11.84 36.89 -6.68
CA MET A 4 13.14 36.30 -6.37
C MET A 4 12.96 35.14 -5.40
N LEU A 5 13.54 33.99 -5.74
CA LEU A 5 13.51 32.79 -4.89
C LEU A 5 14.91 32.59 -4.30
N SER A 6 15.01 32.73 -2.98
CA SER A 6 16.19 32.42 -2.18
C SER A 6 15.84 31.37 -1.12
N ALA A 7 16.85 30.67 -0.63
CA ALA A 7 16.71 29.86 0.58
C ALA A 7 16.39 30.75 1.78
N CYS A 8 15.51 30.30 2.67
CA CYS A 8 15.36 30.90 3.99
C CYS A 8 16.70 30.84 4.75
N PRO A 9 16.99 31.80 5.65
CA PRO A 9 18.17 31.71 6.49
C PRO A 9 18.18 30.40 7.28
N ALA A 10 19.38 29.92 7.62
CA ALA A 10 19.51 28.77 8.51
C ALA A 10 18.83 29.07 9.85
N ARG A 11 18.16 28.08 10.42
CA ARG A 11 17.50 28.20 11.73
C ARG A 11 18.52 28.38 12.85
N ASP A 12 19.65 27.71 12.74
CA ASP A 12 20.77 27.82 13.67
C ASP A 12 22.12 27.63 12.96
N ALA A 13 23.21 28.00 13.66
CA ALA A 13 24.57 27.84 13.14
C ALA A 13 24.96 26.37 12.92
N ALA A 14 24.33 25.44 13.64
CA ALA A 14 24.59 24.02 13.50
C ALA A 14 24.03 23.46 12.18
N GLU A 15 22.86 23.92 11.76
CA GLU A 15 22.20 23.63 10.50
C GLU A 15 23.03 24.15 9.34
N GLU A 16 23.45 25.41 9.43
CA GLU A 16 24.30 26.02 8.42
C GLU A 16 25.60 25.21 8.22
N LYS A 17 26.23 24.81 9.33
CA LYS A 17 27.42 23.96 9.33
C LYS A 17 27.14 22.57 8.75
N ARG A 18 26.00 21.94 9.06
CA ARG A 18 25.59 20.63 8.51
C ARG A 18 25.44 20.71 6.99
N ILE A 19 24.73 21.71 6.47
CA ILE A 19 24.51 21.90 5.03
C ILE A 19 25.83 22.17 4.31
N ARG A 20 26.69 23.05 4.84
CA ARG A 20 28.01 23.30 4.23
C ARG A 20 28.91 22.06 4.26
N LYS A 21 28.88 21.29 5.36
CA LYS A 21 29.60 20.01 5.46
C LYS A 21 29.12 19.01 4.40
N LEU A 22 27.81 18.87 4.21
CA LEU A 22 27.22 18.01 3.18
C LEU A 22 27.54 18.48 1.76
N ALA A 23 27.54 19.79 1.52
CA ALA A 23 27.90 20.37 0.23
C ALA A 23 29.36 20.08 -0.17
N GLY A 24 30.27 19.96 0.81
CA GLY A 24 31.68 19.61 0.61
C GLY A 24 32.01 18.12 0.73
N ALA A 25 31.05 17.26 1.06
CA ALA A 25 31.30 15.84 1.29
C ALA A 25 31.71 15.12 -0.02
N ARG A 26 32.72 14.24 0.07
CA ARG A 26 33.18 13.42 -1.07
C ARG A 26 32.48 12.06 -1.17
N HIS A 27 32.02 11.51 -0.04
CA HIS A 27 31.45 10.16 0.06
C HIS A 27 29.97 10.13 0.48
N ALA A 28 29.25 11.24 0.33
CA ALA A 28 27.81 11.29 0.53
C ALA A 28 27.07 10.97 -0.78
N PRO A 29 25.78 10.59 -0.73
CA PRO A 29 24.98 10.43 -1.94
C PRO A 29 25.02 11.69 -2.80
N ALA A 30 25.30 11.54 -4.10
CA ALA A 30 25.49 12.66 -5.03
C ALA A 30 24.31 13.65 -5.03
N ASP A 31 23.10 13.11 -4.87
CA ASP A 31 21.86 13.87 -4.73
C ASP A 31 21.88 14.80 -3.52
N TRP A 32 22.28 14.29 -2.36
CA TRP A 32 22.37 15.08 -1.13
C TRP A 32 23.42 16.18 -1.24
N ILE A 33 24.57 15.88 -1.87
CA ILE A 33 25.63 16.85 -2.12
C ILE A 33 25.11 17.97 -3.04
N LEU A 34 24.47 17.63 -4.16
CA LEU A 34 23.92 18.60 -5.11
C LEU A 34 22.86 19.49 -4.44
N ARG A 35 21.91 18.88 -3.73
CA ARG A 35 20.84 19.59 -3.01
C ARG A 35 21.41 20.55 -1.97
N SER A 36 22.41 20.11 -1.20
CA SER A 36 23.08 20.94 -0.19
C SER A 36 23.88 22.09 -0.83
N LYS A 37 24.55 21.86 -1.96
CA LYS A 37 25.26 22.90 -2.72
C LYS A 37 24.31 24.00 -3.22
N ILE A 38 23.09 23.63 -3.65
CA ILE A 38 22.08 24.61 -4.07
C ILE A 38 21.74 25.56 -2.92
N ILE A 39 21.53 25.03 -1.71
CA ILE A 39 21.19 25.84 -0.53
C ILE A 39 22.37 26.71 -0.11
N ALA A 40 23.58 26.13 -0.03
CA ALA A 40 24.79 26.86 0.34
C ALA A 40 25.07 28.04 -0.60
N LEU A 41 25.01 27.82 -1.93
CA LEU A 41 25.21 28.90 -2.90
C LEU A 41 24.10 29.96 -2.83
N SER A 42 22.87 29.59 -2.46
CA SER A 42 21.81 30.56 -2.24
C SER A 42 22.04 31.41 -0.99
N TRP A 43 22.65 30.85 0.06
CA TRP A 43 23.07 31.62 1.24
C TRP A 43 24.27 32.52 0.96
N ASP A 44 25.15 32.11 0.04
CA ASP A 44 26.25 32.94 -0.48
C ASP A 44 25.75 34.08 -1.38
N GLY A 45 24.42 34.21 -1.57
CA GLY A 45 23.79 35.31 -2.30
C GLY A 45 23.64 35.07 -3.80
N LEU A 46 23.98 33.88 -4.32
CA LEU A 46 23.81 33.59 -5.74
C LEU A 46 22.33 33.45 -6.11
N ARG A 47 22.01 33.89 -7.33
CA ARG A 47 20.67 33.77 -7.91
C ARG A 47 20.47 32.43 -8.60
N VAL A 48 19.22 32.03 -8.75
CA VAL A 48 18.82 30.77 -9.40
C VAL A 48 19.55 30.47 -10.73
N PRO A 49 19.66 31.42 -11.69
CA PRO A 49 20.39 31.15 -12.93
C PRO A 49 21.88 30.90 -12.70
N ALA A 50 22.54 31.73 -11.88
CA ALA A 50 23.95 31.57 -11.55
C ALA A 50 24.25 30.25 -10.82
N ILE A 51 23.35 29.81 -9.92
CA ILE A 51 23.46 28.50 -9.26
C ILE A 51 23.31 27.37 -10.28
N ALA A 52 22.34 27.48 -11.19
CA ALA A 52 22.08 26.50 -12.23
C ALA A 52 23.31 26.31 -13.14
N ASP A 53 23.91 27.42 -13.58
CA ASP A 53 25.12 27.42 -14.41
C ASP A 53 26.31 26.81 -13.67
N ARG A 54 26.53 27.22 -12.40
CA ARG A 54 27.67 26.74 -11.61
C ARG A 54 27.58 25.25 -11.27
N LEU A 55 26.36 24.74 -11.07
CA LEU A 55 26.13 23.32 -10.77
C LEU A 55 25.79 22.49 -12.02
N ARG A 56 25.83 23.09 -13.22
CA ARG A 56 25.45 22.46 -14.50
C ARG A 56 24.11 21.72 -14.42
N CYS A 57 23.12 22.34 -13.78
CA CYS A 57 21.79 21.77 -13.61
C CYS A 57 20.71 22.72 -14.14
N ARG A 58 19.47 22.23 -14.32
CA ARG A 58 18.38 23.06 -14.80
C ARG A 58 17.88 24.00 -13.69
N GLU A 59 17.53 25.24 -14.03
CA GLU A 59 16.92 26.19 -13.07
C GLU A 59 15.68 25.63 -12.37
N LYS A 60 14.89 24.80 -13.06
CA LYS A 60 13.72 24.10 -12.47
C LYS A 60 14.12 23.26 -11.26
N THR A 61 15.28 22.62 -11.30
CA THR A 61 15.83 21.81 -10.20
C THR A 61 16.21 22.70 -9.02
N VAL A 62 16.92 23.80 -9.28
CA VAL A 62 17.27 24.79 -8.26
C VAL A 62 16.01 25.33 -7.57
N ARG A 63 15.01 25.78 -8.35
CA ARG A 63 13.74 26.29 -7.81
C ARG A 63 12.94 25.25 -7.04
N LYS A 64 13.02 23.97 -7.43
CA LYS A 64 12.37 22.87 -6.71
C LYS A 64 12.97 22.73 -5.31
N TRP A 65 14.30 22.68 -5.22
CA TRP A 65 14.99 22.45 -3.95
C TRP A 65 14.95 23.65 -3.03
N LEU A 66 15.06 24.89 -3.53
CA LEU A 66 14.87 26.09 -2.72
C LEU A 66 13.46 26.16 -2.12
N ARG A 67 12.41 25.90 -2.92
CA ARG A 67 11.04 25.87 -2.40
C ARG A 67 10.84 24.80 -1.34
N ARG A 68 11.44 23.63 -1.54
CA ARG A 68 11.31 22.51 -0.61
C ARG A 68 12.05 22.77 0.70
N PHE A 69 13.26 23.31 0.62
CA PHE A 69 14.02 23.75 1.79
C PHE A 69 13.27 24.83 2.57
N ASN A 70 12.65 25.80 1.88
CA ASN A 70 11.86 26.84 2.55
C ASN A 70 10.59 26.30 3.25
N ALA A 71 10.10 25.13 2.84
CA ALA A 71 8.90 24.51 3.42
C ALA A 71 9.22 23.51 4.54
N GLU A 72 10.31 22.76 4.39
CA GLU A 72 10.63 21.58 5.22
C GLU A 72 12.01 21.66 5.89
N GLY A 73 12.81 22.70 5.63
CA GLY A 73 14.19 22.80 6.10
C GLY A 73 15.10 21.70 5.57
N VAL A 74 16.08 21.28 6.37
CA VAL A 74 17.01 20.17 6.05
C VAL A 74 16.27 18.87 5.74
N ASP A 75 15.17 18.57 6.42
CA ASP A 75 14.39 17.34 6.22
C ASP A 75 13.82 17.28 4.79
N GLY A 76 13.58 18.45 4.19
CA GLY A 76 13.17 18.60 2.80
C GLY A 76 14.23 18.19 1.76
N LEU A 77 15.49 18.02 2.15
CA LEU A 77 16.56 17.59 1.24
C LEU A 77 16.57 16.08 1.01
N GLY A 78 15.89 15.31 1.88
CA GLY A 78 15.74 13.87 1.74
C GLY A 78 14.86 13.43 0.58
N ASP A 79 15.01 12.16 0.19
CA ASP A 79 14.09 11.53 -0.74
C ASP A 79 12.73 11.33 -0.07
N ARG A 80 11.66 11.68 -0.79
CA ARG A 80 10.32 11.23 -0.40
C ARG A 80 10.13 9.82 -0.92
N PRO A 81 9.46 8.93 -0.17
CA PRO A 81 8.97 7.69 -0.75
C PRO A 81 8.14 8.08 -1.98
N GLY A 82 8.61 7.67 -3.15
CA GLY A 82 7.94 8.02 -4.39
C GLY A 82 6.51 7.52 -4.31
N CYS A 83 5.54 8.35 -4.74
CA CYS A 83 4.24 7.84 -5.11
C CYS A 83 4.47 6.97 -6.35
N GLY A 84 4.70 5.67 -6.13
CA GLY A 84 4.85 4.69 -7.19
C GLY A 84 3.69 4.83 -8.17
N ARG A 85 3.90 4.45 -9.44
CA ARG A 85 2.86 4.49 -10.46
C ARG A 85 1.58 3.83 -9.92
N LYS A 86 0.48 4.58 -9.86
CA LYS A 86 -0.83 4.04 -9.44
C LYS A 86 -1.08 2.75 -10.22
N ARG A 87 -1.32 1.65 -9.50
CA ARG A 87 -1.55 0.34 -10.12
C ARG A 87 -2.79 0.45 -11.01
N ARG A 88 -2.72 -0.09 -12.24
CA ARG A 88 -3.84 -0.06 -13.19
C ARG A 88 -5.07 -0.82 -12.70
N ILE A 89 -4.87 -1.81 -11.84
CA ILE A 89 -5.94 -2.60 -11.22
C ILE A 89 -6.17 -2.04 -9.82
N THR A 90 -7.42 -1.75 -9.50
CA THR A 90 -7.85 -1.31 -8.17
C THR A 90 -7.70 -2.44 -7.15
N GLU A 91 -7.58 -2.11 -5.88
CA GLU A 91 -7.56 -3.13 -4.82
C GLU A 91 -8.83 -4.00 -4.83
N ALA A 92 -9.98 -3.39 -5.13
CA ALA A 92 -11.25 -4.10 -5.30
C ALA A 92 -11.17 -5.16 -6.41
N GLY A 93 -10.63 -4.80 -7.58
CA GLY A 93 -10.44 -5.76 -8.68
C GLY A 93 -9.48 -6.89 -8.31
N ARG A 94 -8.43 -6.59 -7.52
CA ARG A 94 -7.51 -7.61 -7.01
C ARG A 94 -8.19 -8.58 -6.04
N SER A 95 -8.97 -8.05 -5.10
CA SER A 95 -9.69 -8.84 -4.10
C SER A 95 -10.68 -9.79 -4.76
N ARG A 96 -11.38 -9.32 -5.79
CA ARG A 96 -12.32 -10.14 -6.57
C ARG A 96 -11.64 -11.28 -7.33
N ILE A 97 -10.43 -11.06 -7.87
CA ILE A 97 -9.64 -12.13 -8.51
C ILE A 97 -9.21 -13.18 -7.47
N ILE A 98 -8.86 -12.76 -6.25
CA ILE A 98 -8.50 -13.69 -5.16
C ILE A 98 -9.73 -14.48 -4.70
N GLU A 99 -10.90 -13.83 -4.63
CA GLU A 99 -12.17 -14.48 -4.31
C GLU A 99 -12.55 -15.55 -5.34
N LEU A 100 -12.40 -15.25 -6.64
CA LEU A 100 -12.61 -16.20 -7.73
C LEU A 100 -11.78 -17.49 -7.56
N VAL A 101 -10.52 -17.36 -7.16
CA VAL A 101 -9.61 -18.51 -6.94
C VAL A 101 -10.12 -19.44 -5.84
N ARG A 102 -10.89 -18.91 -4.87
CA ARG A 102 -11.45 -19.69 -3.76
C ARG A 102 -12.73 -20.45 -4.14
N GLY A 103 -13.38 -20.05 -5.23
CA GLY A 103 -14.56 -20.74 -5.76
C GLY A 103 -14.20 -21.93 -6.64
N ASP A 104 -15.23 -22.60 -7.16
CA ASP A 104 -15.04 -23.69 -8.12
C ASP A 104 -14.76 -23.14 -9.53
N PRO A 105 -13.81 -23.75 -10.26
CA PRO A 105 -13.58 -23.39 -11.65
C PRO A 105 -14.79 -23.80 -12.50
N PRO A 106 -15.06 -23.07 -13.59
CA PRO A 106 -16.30 -23.25 -14.35
C PRO A 106 -16.46 -24.64 -14.98
N GLY A 107 -15.35 -25.35 -15.26
CA GLY A 107 -15.38 -26.72 -15.78
C GLY A 107 -15.47 -27.82 -14.73
N ARG A 108 -15.57 -27.49 -13.43
CA ARG A 108 -15.70 -28.50 -12.39
C ARG A 108 -17.14 -29.00 -12.35
N LEU A 109 -17.29 -30.32 -12.40
CA LEU A 109 -18.55 -30.99 -12.14
C LEU A 109 -18.93 -30.80 -10.66
N VAL A 110 -20.01 -30.07 -10.42
CA VAL A 110 -20.60 -29.88 -9.10
C VAL A 110 -21.90 -30.66 -9.05
N ARG A 111 -22.17 -31.27 -7.90
CA ARG A 111 -23.43 -31.99 -7.69
C ARG A 111 -24.55 -31.01 -7.43
N GLU A 112 -25.54 -30.99 -8.31
CA GLU A 112 -26.72 -30.17 -8.14
C GLU A 112 -27.64 -30.72 -7.04
N PRO A 113 -28.50 -29.88 -6.44
CA PRO A 113 -29.45 -30.31 -5.41
C PRO A 113 -30.37 -31.45 -5.83
N TRP A 114 -30.56 -31.65 -7.14
CA TRP A 114 -31.43 -32.68 -7.72
C TRP A 114 -30.69 -33.96 -8.08
N GLY A 115 -29.40 -34.05 -7.76
CA GLY A 115 -28.61 -35.29 -7.80
C GLY A 115 -27.68 -35.41 -9.02
N ASP A 116 -27.90 -34.61 -10.05
CA ASP A 116 -27.11 -34.60 -11.29
C ASP A 116 -25.75 -33.91 -11.09
N LEU A 117 -24.79 -34.24 -11.97
CA LEU A 117 -23.48 -33.58 -12.03
C LEU A 117 -23.48 -32.64 -13.24
N ALA A 118 -23.31 -31.34 -12.99
CA ALA A 118 -23.21 -30.33 -14.04
C ALA A 118 -21.97 -29.46 -13.83
N ALA A 119 -21.36 -29.01 -14.92
CA ALA A 119 -20.35 -27.96 -14.91
C ALA A 119 -20.99 -26.66 -15.41
N GLU A 120 -20.53 -25.51 -14.91
CA GLU A 120 -20.96 -24.19 -15.44
C GLU A 120 -20.55 -24.03 -16.91
N ASP A 121 -19.39 -24.58 -17.28
CA ASP A 121 -18.86 -24.63 -18.65
C ASP A 121 -18.16 -25.97 -18.88
N GLU A 122 -18.85 -26.92 -19.52
CA GLU A 122 -18.32 -28.26 -19.84
C GLU A 122 -17.08 -28.25 -20.75
N THR A 123 -16.83 -27.14 -21.45
CA THR A 123 -15.67 -27.00 -22.34
C THR A 123 -14.43 -26.47 -21.61
N ALA A 124 -14.60 -25.96 -20.40
CA ALA A 124 -13.52 -25.43 -19.59
C ALA A 124 -12.83 -26.53 -18.76
N PRO A 125 -11.54 -26.37 -18.42
CA PRO A 125 -10.87 -27.22 -17.45
C PRO A 125 -11.56 -27.23 -16.08
N GLY A 126 -11.61 -28.40 -15.43
CA GLY A 126 -12.07 -28.57 -14.04
C GLY A 126 -11.14 -28.03 -12.96
N GLU A 127 -10.11 -27.28 -13.35
CA GLU A 127 -9.11 -26.64 -12.51
C GLU A 127 -8.92 -25.16 -12.87
N TRP A 128 -8.55 -24.33 -11.90
CA TRP A 128 -8.21 -22.94 -12.15
C TRP A 128 -6.86 -22.82 -12.84
N THR A 129 -6.88 -22.76 -14.16
CA THR A 129 -5.75 -22.29 -14.96
C THR A 129 -5.67 -20.75 -14.97
N LEU A 130 -4.51 -20.18 -15.28
CA LEU A 130 -4.38 -18.72 -15.43
C LEU A 130 -5.32 -18.16 -16.51
N ASP A 131 -5.59 -18.93 -17.56
CA ASP A 131 -6.46 -18.51 -18.66
C ASP A 131 -7.94 -18.58 -18.27
N THR A 132 -8.38 -19.64 -17.59
CA THR A 132 -9.75 -19.76 -17.06
C THR A 132 -10.03 -18.68 -16.01
N LEU A 133 -9.07 -18.39 -15.14
CA LEU A 133 -9.19 -17.31 -14.16
C LEU A 133 -9.22 -15.92 -14.82
N THR A 134 -8.44 -15.73 -15.89
CA THR A 134 -8.48 -14.49 -16.68
C THR A 134 -9.83 -14.31 -17.37
N ALA A 135 -10.38 -15.39 -17.96
CA ALA A 135 -11.70 -15.36 -18.58
C ALA A 135 -12.82 -15.08 -17.56
N ALA A 136 -12.78 -15.74 -16.41
CA ALA A 136 -13.73 -15.52 -15.31
C ALA A 136 -13.65 -14.07 -14.77
N ALA A 137 -12.46 -13.52 -14.58
CA ALA A 137 -12.27 -12.14 -14.15
C ALA A 137 -12.84 -11.13 -15.18
N ARG A 138 -12.66 -11.39 -16.47
CA ARG A 138 -13.24 -10.56 -17.55
C ARG A 138 -14.77 -10.65 -17.60
N ARG A 139 -15.36 -11.83 -17.38
CA ARG A 139 -16.83 -11.97 -17.26
C ARG A 139 -17.39 -11.12 -16.12
N GLN A 140 -16.63 -10.89 -15.05
CA GLN A 140 -16.99 -10.01 -13.95
C GLN A 140 -16.65 -8.53 -14.18
N GLY A 141 -16.26 -8.15 -15.40
CA GLY A 141 -15.95 -6.75 -15.76
C GLY A 141 -14.57 -6.27 -15.33
N ILE A 142 -13.66 -7.17 -14.94
CA ILE A 142 -12.29 -6.81 -14.55
C ILE A 142 -11.37 -6.96 -15.76
N ASP A 143 -10.92 -5.84 -16.32
CA ASP A 143 -9.97 -5.85 -17.42
C ASP A 143 -8.55 -6.22 -16.93
N VAL A 144 -8.20 -7.48 -17.09
CA VAL A 144 -6.89 -8.04 -16.73
C VAL A 144 -6.31 -8.92 -17.82
N HIS A 145 -4.98 -8.90 -17.91
CA HIS A 145 -4.21 -9.86 -18.70
C HIS A 145 -3.69 -11.02 -17.85
N ARG A 146 -3.48 -12.19 -18.47
CA ARG A 146 -2.91 -13.40 -17.87
C ARG A 146 -1.67 -13.13 -16.99
N SER A 147 -0.77 -12.28 -17.47
CA SER A 147 0.47 -11.94 -16.74
C SER A 147 0.21 -11.11 -15.47
N GLN A 148 -0.85 -10.30 -15.44
CA GLN A 148 -1.27 -9.55 -14.26
C GLN A 148 -1.91 -10.48 -13.23
N VAL A 149 -2.75 -11.41 -13.67
CA VAL A 149 -3.35 -12.45 -12.81
C VAL A 149 -2.26 -13.27 -12.14
N ARG A 150 -1.29 -13.79 -12.90
CA ARG A 150 -0.13 -14.51 -12.33
C ARG A 150 0.59 -13.71 -11.25
N ARG A 151 0.86 -12.43 -11.51
CA ARG A 151 1.57 -11.56 -10.56
C ARG A 151 0.75 -11.29 -9.30
N ILE A 152 -0.57 -11.15 -9.44
CA ILE A 152 -1.50 -11.00 -8.31
C ILE A 152 -1.46 -12.24 -7.43
N LEU A 153 -1.55 -13.44 -8.02
CA LEU A 153 -1.51 -14.71 -7.28
C LEU A 153 -0.16 -14.95 -6.60
N GLN A 154 0.94 -14.70 -7.30
CA GLN A 154 2.30 -14.84 -6.72
C GLN A 154 2.50 -13.91 -5.52
N ALA A 155 1.99 -12.69 -5.59
CA ALA A 155 2.10 -11.72 -4.50
C ALA A 155 1.22 -12.08 -3.28
N GLU A 156 0.23 -12.97 -3.44
CA GLU A 156 -0.64 -13.48 -2.36
C GLU A 156 -0.26 -14.91 -1.90
N GLY A 157 0.80 -15.50 -2.47
CA GLY A 157 1.25 -16.84 -2.11
C GLY A 157 0.43 -18.00 -2.71
N CYS A 158 -0.57 -17.73 -3.55
CA CYS A 158 -1.42 -18.73 -4.21
C CYS A 158 -0.79 -19.31 -5.51
N GLY A 159 0.55 -19.42 -5.55
CA GLY A 159 1.31 -19.80 -6.75
C GLY A 159 1.12 -21.24 -7.24
N GLY A 160 0.39 -22.06 -6.48
CA GLY A 160 -0.04 -23.41 -6.86
C GLY A 160 -1.48 -23.64 -6.42
N VAL A 161 -2.42 -23.58 -7.36
CA VAL A 161 -3.76 -24.20 -7.25
C VAL A 161 -3.50 -25.70 -7.50
N VAL A 162 -3.88 -26.69 -6.68
CA VAL A 162 -5.19 -27.01 -6.07
C VAL A 162 -4.97 -27.85 -4.78
N PRO A 163 -5.87 -27.79 -3.78
CA PRO A 163 -6.91 -28.83 -3.74
C PRO A 163 -8.32 -28.21 -3.66
N GLY A 164 -9.29 -28.90 -4.26
CA GLY A 164 -10.69 -28.49 -4.23
C GLY A 164 -11.26 -28.50 -2.80
N PRO A 165 -12.41 -27.86 -2.57
CA PRO A 165 -13.10 -28.01 -1.30
C PRO A 165 -13.59 -29.45 -1.15
N GLY A 166 -13.06 -30.16 -0.16
CA GLY A 166 -13.81 -31.22 0.51
C GLY A 166 -15.11 -30.63 1.10
N PRO A 167 -16.13 -31.47 1.35
CA PRO A 167 -17.48 -30.99 1.61
C PRO A 167 -17.55 -30.08 2.84
N ALA A 168 -18.27 -28.97 2.68
CA ALA A 168 -18.82 -28.07 3.70
C ALA A 168 -18.39 -28.35 5.15
N ALA A 169 -17.27 -27.76 5.59
CA ALA A 169 -16.95 -27.66 7.01
C ALA A 169 -17.45 -26.31 7.55
N ALA A 170 -18.64 -26.38 8.16
CA ALA A 170 -19.18 -25.51 9.19
C ALA A 170 -18.49 -24.14 9.37
N ILE A 171 -19.20 -23.08 8.96
CA ILE A 171 -19.05 -21.76 9.54
C ILE A 171 -19.26 -21.94 11.05
N ARG A 172 -18.17 -21.89 11.83
CA ARG A 172 -18.25 -21.56 13.25
C ARG A 172 -18.61 -20.08 13.32
N THR A 173 -19.90 -19.81 13.22
CA THR A 173 -20.47 -18.51 13.52
C THR A 173 -20.36 -18.36 15.03
N SER A 174 -19.37 -17.60 15.49
CA SER A 174 -19.42 -17.05 16.84
C SER A 174 -20.76 -16.32 17.00
N PRO A 175 -21.56 -16.60 18.04
CA PRO A 175 -22.84 -15.94 18.19
C PRO A 175 -22.62 -14.46 18.51
N PRO A 176 -23.48 -13.55 18.00
CA PRO A 176 -23.41 -12.14 18.33
C PRO A 176 -23.69 -11.92 19.82
N LYS A 177 -22.91 -11.06 20.47
CA LYS A 177 -23.23 -10.52 21.79
C LYS A 177 -24.56 -9.76 21.67
N ASP A 178 -25.61 -10.33 22.23
CA ASP A 178 -26.90 -9.65 22.38
C ASP A 178 -26.83 -8.72 23.60
N ASP A 179 -26.62 -7.43 23.31
CA ASP A 179 -26.74 -6.33 24.28
C ASP A 179 -28.22 -6.03 24.54
N ARG A 180 -28.97 -6.98 25.10
CA ARG A 180 -30.31 -6.72 25.67
C ARG A 180 -30.60 -7.67 26.84
N HIS A 181 -30.38 -7.20 28.07
CA HIS A 181 -31.48 -7.09 29.03
C HIS A 181 -31.09 -6.32 30.31
N ARG A 182 -31.93 -5.31 30.55
CA ARG A 182 -32.17 -4.49 31.74
C ARG A 182 -32.08 -5.28 33.06
N PRO A 183 -31.44 -4.72 34.12
CA PRO A 183 -31.40 -5.36 35.43
C PRO A 183 -32.72 -5.11 36.16
N LEU A 184 -33.39 -6.17 36.61
CA LEU A 184 -34.40 -6.06 37.67
C LEU A 184 -33.73 -6.38 39.01
N HIS A 185 -33.76 -5.36 39.86
CA HIS A 185 -33.30 -5.37 41.24
C HIS A 185 -34.14 -6.29 42.14
N ARG A 186 -33.41 -6.98 43.04
CA ARG A 186 -33.71 -7.33 44.47
C ARG A 186 -34.90 -8.28 44.79
N PRO A 187 -34.98 -8.86 46.03
CA PRO A 187 -34.04 -8.85 47.15
C PRO A 187 -33.79 -10.19 47.92
N ALA A 188 -32.71 -10.17 48.69
CA ALA A 188 -32.42 -10.77 50.00
C ALA A 188 -33.27 -11.92 50.62
N ALA A 189 -32.55 -12.97 51.05
CA ALA A 189 -32.72 -13.72 52.31
C ALA A 189 -31.36 -14.40 52.62
N ARG A 190 -30.56 -14.00 53.61
CA ARG A 190 -30.57 -14.41 55.04
C ARG A 190 -30.87 -15.89 55.28
N HIS A 191 -29.83 -16.69 55.51
CA HIS A 191 -29.55 -17.48 56.74
C HIS A 191 -28.32 -18.37 56.45
N GLU A 192 -27.21 -18.29 57.19
CA GLU A 192 -26.97 -18.83 58.54
C GLU A 192 -26.72 -20.35 58.51
N GLY A 193 -25.64 -20.80 59.14
CA GLY A 193 -25.23 -22.22 59.16
C GLY A 193 -23.77 -22.42 58.78
N ASP A 194 -22.77 -22.09 59.61
CA ASP A 194 -22.37 -22.82 60.81
C ASP A 194 -21.41 -23.99 60.51
N LEU A 195 -20.15 -23.77 60.88
CA LEU A 195 -19.27 -24.67 61.63
C LEU A 195 -18.67 -25.97 61.01
N ARG A 196 -17.37 -26.14 61.36
CA ARG A 196 -16.55 -27.37 61.51
C ARG A 196 -15.78 -27.81 60.27
N ARG A 197 -14.50 -28.15 60.34
CA ARG A 197 -13.43 -28.05 61.35
C ARG A 197 -12.14 -28.42 60.61
#